data_AF-A0A5B7BAF3-F1
#
_entry.id   AF-A0A5B7BAF3-F1
#
_cell.length_a   1.000
_cell.length_b   1.000
_cell.length_c   1.000
_cell.angle_alpha   90.00
_cell.angle_beta   90.00
_cell.angle_gamma   90.00
#
_symmetry.space_group_name_H-M   'P 1'
#
loop_
_entity.id
_entity.type
_entity.pdbx_description
1 polymer ?
#
loop_
_entity_poly.entity_id
_entity_poly.type
_entity_poly.pdbx_seq_one_letter_code
_entity_poly.pdbx_strand_id
1 'polypeptide(L)'
;SNRIYQDPKEQSKLYIMATKTGAGPKLSYDDFEPLCNWKDEEGHKTLVVNLPEFRKEELKVDITKRGTLKIYGERPVSETRSAFKKEIRVPSDCNGNEIQAKFVRGLLYIIMPKKSTSDMPWNCDFEAKCSASRLKRFAKVAMSAAVVVVAMVSALGGYIMCKYRYSDVGN
;
A
#
# COMPACT_ATOMS: atom_id res chain seq x y z
N SER A 1 40.62 -24.73 -3.52
CA SER A 1 39.49 -25.67 -3.73
C SER A 1 38.40 -25.37 -2.73
N ASN A 2 37.11 -25.26 -3.01
CA ASN A 2 36.33 -25.38 -4.24
C ASN A 2 35.08 -24.50 -4.03
N ARG A 3 34.75 -23.64 -4.99
CA ARG A 3 33.52 -22.85 -5.00
C ARG A 3 32.65 -23.40 -6.14
N ILE A 4 31.79 -24.37 -5.84
CA ILE A 4 30.83 -24.91 -6.81
C ILE A 4 29.57 -24.04 -6.71
N TYR A 5 29.46 -23.05 -7.59
CA TYR A 5 28.17 -22.47 -7.94
C TYR A 5 27.44 -23.49 -8.81
N GLN A 6 26.40 -24.13 -8.25
CA GLN A 6 25.52 -24.99 -9.02
C GLN A 6 24.61 -24.09 -9.88
N ASP A 7 24.67 -24.26 -11.21
CA ASP A 7 23.92 -23.46 -12.18
C ASP A 7 22.40 -23.65 -12.00
N PRO A 8 21.59 -22.57 -11.88
CA PRO A 8 20.14 -22.66 -11.71
C PRO A 8 19.42 -23.42 -12.83
N LYS A 9 20.01 -23.52 -14.03
CA LYS A 9 19.43 -24.25 -15.17
C LYS A 9 19.67 -25.76 -15.09
N GLU A 10 20.70 -26.20 -14.36
CA GLU A 10 20.94 -27.62 -14.06
C GLU A 10 19.93 -28.16 -13.05
N GLN A 11 19.53 -27.37 -12.05
CA GLN A 11 18.43 -27.74 -11.15
C GLN A 11 17.09 -27.85 -11.89
N SER A 12 16.86 -26.97 -12.86
CA SER A 12 15.69 -27.03 -13.74
C SER A 12 15.70 -28.33 -14.57
N LYS A 13 16.84 -28.73 -15.14
CA LYS A 13 16.97 -30.03 -15.83
C LYS A 13 16.78 -31.22 -14.88
N LEU A 14 17.30 -31.18 -13.66
CA LEU A 14 17.18 -32.27 -12.69
C LEU A 14 15.72 -32.51 -12.27
N TYR A 15 14.91 -31.45 -12.14
CA TYR A 15 13.47 -31.57 -11.87
C TYR A 15 12.70 -32.20 -13.04
N ILE A 16 13.12 -31.93 -14.28
CA ILE A 16 12.47 -32.46 -15.50
C ILE A 16 12.87 -33.93 -15.75
N MET A 17 14.03 -34.38 -15.23
CA MET A 17 14.55 -35.75 -15.42
C MET A 17 14.14 -36.73 -14.32
N ALA A 18 13.65 -36.25 -13.17
CA ALA A 18 13.19 -37.09 -12.06
C ALA A 18 11.78 -37.70 -12.25
N THR A 19 11.15 -37.50 -13.42
CA THR A 19 9.84 -38.10 -13.74
C THR A 19 9.97 -39.14 -14.86
N LYS A 20 10.73 -40.23 -14.62
CA LYS A 20 10.62 -41.43 -15.45
C LYS A 20 10.85 -42.71 -14.65
N THR A 21 9.74 -43.43 -14.47
CA THR A 21 9.62 -44.84 -14.08
C THR A 21 9.87 -45.22 -12.62
N GLY A 22 8.77 -45.39 -11.90
CA GLY A 22 8.66 -46.10 -10.62
C GLY A 22 7.22 -46.01 -10.14
N ALA A 23 6.48 -47.12 -10.19
CA ALA A 23 5.07 -47.19 -9.82
C ALA A 23 4.88 -46.87 -8.32
N GLY A 24 4.57 -45.61 -8.02
CA GLY A 24 3.85 -45.16 -6.83
C GLY A 24 2.59 -44.42 -7.29
N PRO A 25 1.56 -44.26 -6.43
CA PRO A 25 0.34 -43.57 -6.83
C PRO A 25 0.70 -42.18 -7.36
N LYS A 26 0.32 -41.93 -8.62
CA LYS A 26 0.61 -40.70 -9.35
C LYS A 26 -0.33 -39.61 -8.82
N LEU A 27 0.01 -39.06 -7.66
CA LEU A 27 -0.76 -38.00 -7.02
C LEU A 27 -0.72 -36.78 -7.94
N SER A 28 -1.85 -36.45 -8.57
CA SER A 28 -2.00 -35.21 -9.32
C SER A 28 -2.05 -34.05 -8.33
N TYR A 29 -1.25 -33.02 -8.59
CA TYR A 29 -1.29 -31.77 -7.84
C TYR A 29 -2.34 -30.86 -8.47
N ASP A 30 -3.38 -30.52 -7.71
CA ASP A 30 -4.22 -29.38 -8.04
C ASP A 30 -3.60 -28.14 -7.40
N ASP A 31 -3.16 -27.21 -8.23
CA ASP A 31 -2.60 -25.92 -7.82
C ASP A 31 -3.79 -24.99 -7.50
N PHE A 32 -4.05 -24.79 -6.22
CA PHE A 32 -5.17 -23.99 -5.73
C PHE A 32 -4.73 -22.55 -5.47
N GLU A 33 -5.43 -21.55 -6.02
CA GLU A 33 -5.13 -20.14 -5.74
C GLU A 33 -6.16 -19.56 -4.75
N PRO A 34 -5.78 -19.23 -3.50
CA PRO A 34 -6.73 -18.80 -2.49
C PRO A 34 -7.17 -17.34 -2.67
N LEU A 35 -8.46 -17.07 -2.39
CA LEU A 35 -9.00 -15.71 -2.39
C LEU A 35 -8.46 -14.91 -1.20
N CYS A 36 -8.00 -13.69 -1.47
CA CYS A 36 -7.32 -12.82 -0.51
C CYS A 36 -8.03 -11.46 -0.43
N ASN A 37 -8.36 -11.00 0.77
CA ASN A 37 -8.98 -9.68 1.01
C ASN A 37 -8.21 -8.92 2.09
N TRP A 38 -7.96 -7.64 1.85
CA TRP A 38 -7.35 -6.75 2.83
C TRP A 38 -8.41 -5.95 3.58
N LYS A 39 -8.19 -5.81 4.89
CA LYS A 39 -8.93 -4.92 5.78
C LYS A 39 -7.94 -3.99 6.45
N ASP A 40 -8.23 -2.69 6.41
CA ASP A 40 -7.45 -1.68 7.10
C ASP A 40 -8.26 -1.20 8.30
N GLU A 41 -7.70 -1.36 9.50
CA GLU A 41 -8.34 -1.03 10.76
C GLU A 41 -7.44 -0.07 11.55
N GLU A 42 -7.99 0.56 12.58
CA GLU A 42 -7.19 1.44 13.43
C GLU A 42 -6.14 0.60 14.18
N GLY A 43 -4.87 1.03 14.10
CA GLY A 43 -3.74 0.33 14.73
C GLY A 43 -3.24 -0.94 14.04
N HIS A 44 -3.96 -1.53 13.07
CA HIS A 44 -3.49 -2.75 12.38
C HIS A 44 -4.12 -2.96 11.00
N LYS A 45 -3.49 -3.79 10.18
CA LYS A 45 -4.02 -4.27 8.90
C LYS A 45 -4.23 -5.77 8.97
N THR A 46 -5.33 -6.26 8.41
CA THR A 46 -5.67 -7.68 8.41
C THR A 46 -5.79 -8.20 6.99
N LEU A 47 -5.00 -9.22 6.67
CA LEU A 47 -5.15 -10.01 5.45
C LEU A 47 -6.03 -11.23 5.77
N VAL A 48 -7.15 -11.36 5.07
CA VAL A 48 -8.08 -12.49 5.19
C VAL A 48 -7.92 -13.39 3.97
N VAL A 49 -7.58 -14.66 4.18
CA VAL A 49 -7.38 -15.65 3.13
C VAL A 49 -8.41 -16.76 3.27
N ASN A 50 -9.14 -17.04 2.18
CA ASN A 50 -10.18 -18.07 2.17
C ASN A 50 -9.60 -19.44 1.81
N LEU A 51 -9.64 -20.36 2.78
CA LEU A 51 -9.05 -21.69 2.75
C LEU A 51 -10.04 -22.73 3.34
N PRO A 52 -11.25 -22.88 2.76
CA PRO A 52 -12.30 -23.71 3.35
C PRO A 52 -11.96 -25.20 3.36
N GLU A 53 -11.04 -25.61 2.49
CA GLU A 53 -10.65 -26.99 2.28
C GLU A 53 -9.42 -27.42 3.09
N PHE A 54 -8.86 -26.53 3.92
CA PHE A 54 -7.65 -26.80 4.69
C PHE A 54 -7.94 -26.82 6.20
N ARG A 55 -7.23 -27.68 6.92
CA ARG A 55 -7.18 -27.66 8.39
C ARG A 55 -6.00 -26.83 8.87
N LYS A 56 -6.05 -26.39 10.13
CA LYS A 56 -5.00 -25.54 10.72
C LYS A 56 -3.62 -26.21 10.65
N GLU A 57 -3.58 -27.53 10.85
CA GLU A 57 -2.37 -28.35 10.89
C GLU A 57 -1.72 -28.52 9.50
N GLU A 58 -2.49 -28.28 8.43
CA GLU A 58 -2.07 -28.38 7.03
C GLU A 58 -1.54 -27.05 6.50
N LEU A 59 -1.55 -25.99 7.33
CA LEU A 59 -1.16 -24.64 6.96
C LEU A 59 0.18 -24.25 7.58
N LYS A 60 1.02 -23.58 6.79
CA LYS A 60 2.27 -22.98 7.24
C LYS A 60 2.30 -21.50 6.87
N VAL A 61 2.59 -20.66 7.85
CA VAL A 61 2.77 -19.22 7.67
C VAL A 61 4.18 -18.84 8.10
N ASP A 62 4.99 -18.37 7.15
CA ASP A 62 6.37 -17.96 7.37
C ASP A 62 6.56 -16.49 6.99
N ILE A 63 7.33 -15.75 7.78
CA ILE A 63 7.74 -14.38 7.45
C ILE A 63 9.23 -14.36 7.19
N THR A 64 9.60 -13.93 5.98
CA THR A 64 11.00 -13.79 5.58
C THR A 64 11.56 -12.49 6.15
N LYS A 65 12.86 -12.46 6.48
CA LYS A 65 13.59 -11.24 6.93
C LYS A 65 13.44 -10.02 6.00
N ARG A 66 13.07 -10.25 4.74
CA ARG A 66 12.80 -9.20 3.74
C ARG A 66 11.38 -8.61 3.82
N GLY A 67 10.59 -8.97 4.85
CA GLY A 67 9.20 -8.54 4.97
C GLY A 67 8.27 -9.23 3.97
N THR A 68 8.56 -10.49 3.61
CA THR A 68 7.68 -11.27 2.73
C THR A 68 6.97 -12.33 3.55
N LEU A 69 5.64 -12.23 3.60
CA LEU A 69 4.74 -13.22 4.17
C LEU A 69 4.52 -14.34 3.15
N LYS A 70 4.70 -15.59 3.58
CA LYS A 70 4.51 -16.77 2.77
C LYS A 70 3.51 -17.69 3.45
N ILE A 71 2.47 -18.07 2.72
CA ILE A 71 1.40 -18.94 3.18
C ILE A 71 1.42 -20.18 2.31
N TYR A 72 1.55 -21.33 2.95
CA TYR A 72 1.54 -22.63 2.30
C TYR A 72 0.41 -23.46 2.88
N GLY A 73 -0.22 -24.26 2.04
CA GLY A 73 -1.08 -25.34 2.49
C GLY A 73 -0.78 -26.59 1.69
N GLU A 74 -0.68 -27.73 2.37
CA GLU A 74 -0.57 -29.04 1.73
C GLU A 74 -1.57 -29.99 2.39
N ARG A 75 -2.55 -30.45 1.62
CA ARG A 75 -3.55 -31.42 2.07
C ARG A 75 -3.42 -32.70 1.24
N PRO A 76 -3.11 -33.85 1.87
CA PRO A 76 -3.23 -35.13 1.21
C PRO A 76 -4.71 -35.52 1.12
N VAL A 77 -5.28 -35.50 -0.08
CA VAL A 77 -6.53 -36.20 -0.39
C VAL A 77 -6.15 -37.58 -0.92
N SER A 78 -6.95 -38.61 -0.61
CA SER A 78 -6.65 -40.03 -0.85
C SER A 78 -6.13 -40.38 -2.25
N GLU A 79 -6.50 -39.61 -3.28
CA GLU A 79 -5.99 -39.76 -4.66
C GLU A 79 -5.25 -38.51 -5.20
N THR A 80 -5.48 -37.33 -4.63
CA THR A 80 -4.96 -36.05 -5.14
C THR A 80 -4.32 -35.23 -4.00
N ARG A 81 -3.20 -34.56 -4.28
CA ARG A 81 -2.62 -33.62 -3.31
C ARG A 81 -3.03 -32.21 -3.72
N SER A 82 -3.82 -31.56 -2.88
CA SER A 82 -4.13 -30.14 -3.08
C SER A 82 -3.09 -29.34 -2.32
N ALA A 83 -2.37 -28.48 -3.03
CA ALA A 83 -1.37 -27.62 -2.43
C ALA A 83 -1.55 -26.19 -2.94
N PHE A 84 -1.17 -25.22 -2.11
CA PHE A 84 -1.07 -23.84 -2.55
C PHE A 84 0.13 -23.15 -1.94
N LYS A 85 0.59 -22.12 -2.64
CA LYS A 85 1.65 -21.22 -2.18
C LYS A 85 1.29 -19.79 -2.51
N LYS A 86 1.10 -18.96 -1.48
CA LYS A 86 0.88 -17.52 -1.62
C LYS A 86 2.03 -16.74 -1.02
N GLU A 87 2.62 -15.82 -1.78
CA GLU A 87 3.62 -14.88 -1.29
C GLU A 87 3.10 -13.44 -1.38
N ILE A 88 3.20 -12.70 -0.29
CA ILE A 88 2.70 -11.33 -0.16
C ILE A 88 3.74 -10.48 0.55
N ARG A 89 3.94 -9.23 0.09
CA ARG A 89 4.79 -8.29 0.81
C ARG A 89 4.04 -7.70 1.99
N VAL A 90 4.67 -7.71 3.15
CA VAL A 90 4.17 -7.02 4.34
C VAL A 90 4.21 -5.52 4.05
N PRO A 91 3.11 -4.77 4.27
CA PRO A 91 3.09 -3.32 4.11
C PRO A 91 4.15 -2.63 4.97
N SER A 92 4.79 -1.58 4.45
CA SER A 92 5.91 -0.91 5.11
C SER A 92 5.53 -0.22 6.43
N ASP A 93 4.25 0.17 6.55
CA ASP A 93 3.65 0.78 7.73
C ASP A 93 3.33 -0.24 8.83
N CYS A 94 3.46 -1.55 8.56
CA CYS A 94 3.20 -2.61 9.53
C CYS A 94 4.50 -3.13 10.18
N ASN A 95 4.42 -3.52 11.45
CA ASN A 95 5.48 -4.19 12.19
C ASN A 95 5.48 -5.69 11.86
N GLY A 96 6.48 -6.12 11.09
CA GLY A 96 6.64 -7.52 10.68
C GLY A 96 6.93 -8.50 11.82
N ASN A 97 7.43 -8.01 12.97
CA ASN A 97 7.83 -8.86 14.11
C ASN A 97 6.63 -9.23 14.99
N GLU A 98 5.55 -8.46 14.94
CA GLU A 98 4.36 -8.64 15.77
C GLU A 98 3.16 -9.17 14.99
N ILE A 99 3.41 -9.75 13.81
CA ILE A 99 2.36 -10.35 13.00
C ILE A 99 1.77 -11.56 13.71
N GLN A 100 0.44 -11.62 13.76
CA GLN A 100 -0.32 -12.71 14.35
C GLN A 100 -1.13 -13.42 13.27
N ALA A 101 -1.29 -14.74 13.40
CA ALA A 101 -2.09 -15.55 12.49
C ALA A 101 -3.15 -16.33 13.26
N LYS A 102 -4.40 -16.31 12.77
CA LYS A 102 -5.54 -17.00 13.37
C LYS A 102 -6.33 -17.70 12.28
N PHE A 103 -6.60 -18.99 12.44
CA PHE A 103 -7.43 -19.77 11.51
C PHE A 103 -8.76 -20.14 12.16
N VAL A 104 -9.88 -19.73 11.54
CA VAL A 104 -11.23 -20.00 12.06
C VAL A 104 -12.18 -20.21 10.89
N ARG A 105 -12.96 -21.32 10.93
CA ARG A 105 -14.05 -21.60 9.97
C ARG A 105 -13.61 -21.49 8.49
N GLY A 106 -12.43 -22.01 8.15
CA GLY A 106 -11.92 -21.94 6.78
C GLY A 106 -11.29 -20.61 6.38
N LEU A 107 -11.16 -19.64 7.30
CA LEU A 107 -10.55 -18.35 7.04
C LEU A 107 -9.26 -18.20 7.85
N LEU A 108 -8.17 -17.86 7.15
CA LEU A 108 -6.91 -17.46 7.76
C LEU A 108 -6.85 -15.93 7.86
N TYR A 109 -6.79 -15.44 9.08
CA TYR A 109 -6.63 -14.02 9.41
C TYR A 109 -5.17 -13.78 9.77
N ILE A 110 -4.53 -12.87 9.05
CA ILE A 110 -3.16 -12.45 9.32
C ILE A 110 -3.20 -10.98 9.72
N ILE A 111 -3.03 -10.75 11.00
CA ILE A 111 -3.15 -9.47 11.68
C ILE A 111 -1.75 -8.87 11.77
N MET A 112 -1.57 -7.70 11.19
CA MET A 112 -0.30 -6.99 11.10
C MET A 112 -0.43 -5.65 11.83
N PRO A 113 0.11 -5.53 13.05
CA PRO A 113 0.09 -4.26 13.77
C PRO A 113 0.78 -3.16 12.98
N LYS A 114 0.25 -1.94 13.02
CA LYS A 114 0.92 -0.76 12.47
C LYS A 114 2.08 -0.36 13.39
N LYS A 115 3.17 0.14 12.82
CA LYS A 115 4.28 0.67 13.61
C LYS A 115 3.82 1.92 14.35
N SER A 116 4.04 1.97 15.67
CA SER A 116 3.92 3.19 16.44
C SER A 116 4.94 4.21 15.94
N THR A 117 4.52 5.47 15.80
CA THR A 117 5.40 6.59 15.42
C THR A 117 6.54 6.82 16.41
N SER A 118 6.49 6.20 17.61
CA SER A 118 7.57 6.22 18.61
C SER A 118 8.78 5.36 18.24
N ASP A 119 8.65 4.38 17.33
CA ASP A 119 9.73 3.47 16.94
C ASP A 119 10.48 3.92 15.68
N MET A 120 10.20 5.14 15.20
CA MET A 120 10.98 5.78 14.14
C MET A 120 12.10 6.62 14.76
N PRO A 121 13.37 6.19 14.71
CA PRO A 121 14.49 7.09 14.92
C PRO A 121 14.69 7.89 13.64
N TRP A 122 13.79 8.85 13.36
CA TRP A 122 14.19 10.10 12.73
C TRP A 122 13.13 11.17 12.91
N ASN A 123 13.58 12.33 13.41
CA ASN A 123 13.05 13.62 13.04
C ASN A 123 13.05 13.72 11.50
N CYS A 124 11.90 13.46 10.87
CA CYS A 124 11.67 13.73 9.46
C CYS A 124 10.55 14.75 9.35
N ASP A 125 10.92 15.99 9.62
CA ASP A 125 10.24 17.17 9.10
C ASP A 125 10.47 17.20 7.58
N PHE A 126 9.80 16.34 6.82
CA PHE A 126 9.68 16.53 5.37
C PHE A 126 8.34 16.04 4.86
N GLU A 127 7.37 16.92 5.09
CA GLU A 127 6.39 17.38 4.12
C GLU A 127 5.75 16.31 3.22
N ALA A 128 4.47 16.05 3.51
CA ALA A 128 3.55 15.38 2.62
C ALA A 128 3.58 15.98 1.21
N LYS A 129 4.28 15.34 0.27
CA LYS A 129 4.03 15.55 -1.17
C LYS A 129 3.17 14.43 -1.70
N CYS A 130 1.91 14.42 -1.23
CA CYS A 130 0.84 13.85 -2.03
C CYS A 130 0.72 14.71 -3.29
N SER A 131 0.71 14.05 -4.43
CA SER A 131 0.77 14.62 -5.77
C SER A 131 -0.45 15.49 -6.07
N ALA A 132 -0.38 16.78 -5.74
CA ALA A 132 -1.30 17.81 -6.22
C ALA A 132 -0.74 18.49 -7.48
N SER A 133 -0.50 17.70 -8.53
CA SER A 133 -0.04 18.18 -9.83
C SER A 133 -1.23 18.54 -10.73
N ARG A 134 -2.05 19.53 -10.34
CA ARG A 134 -2.98 20.31 -11.23
C ARG A 134 -4.00 21.09 -10.39
N LEU A 135 -3.63 22.30 -9.95
CA LEU A 135 -4.51 23.49 -10.02
C LEU A 135 -3.71 24.75 -9.64
N LYS A 136 -2.72 25.11 -10.46
CA LYS A 136 -2.15 26.47 -10.42
C LYS A 136 -2.14 27.06 -11.82
N ARG A 137 -3.33 27.19 -12.39
CA ARG A 137 -3.61 28.17 -13.42
C ARG A 137 -4.91 28.86 -13.01
N PHE A 138 -4.87 30.20 -12.97
CA PHE A 138 -6.00 31.11 -12.78
C PHE A 138 -6.47 31.42 -11.33
N ALA A 139 -5.56 31.63 -10.39
CA ALA A 139 -5.86 32.38 -9.15
C ALA A 139 -5.12 33.73 -9.08
N LYS A 140 -4.85 34.34 -10.23
CA LYS A 140 -4.42 35.73 -10.33
C LYS A 140 -5.38 36.39 -11.30
N VAL A 141 -6.00 37.50 -10.87
CA VAL A 141 -7.13 38.24 -11.48
C VAL A 141 -8.51 37.80 -10.97
N ALA A 142 -8.79 38.14 -9.72
CA ALA A 142 -10.12 38.57 -9.30
C ALA A 142 -9.94 39.93 -8.61
N MET A 143 -9.67 40.96 -9.41
CA MET A 143 -9.79 42.35 -8.96
C MET A 143 -11.26 42.56 -8.60
N SER A 144 -11.58 42.64 -7.31
CA SER A 144 -12.96 42.85 -6.87
C SER A 144 -13.43 44.25 -7.31
N ALA A 145 -14.69 44.36 -7.75
CA ALA A 145 -15.29 45.62 -8.17
C ALA A 145 -15.19 46.73 -7.10
N ALA A 146 -15.02 46.36 -5.83
CA ALA A 146 -14.82 47.29 -4.72
C ALA A 146 -13.56 48.17 -4.87
N VAL A 147 -12.46 47.64 -5.43
CA VAL A 147 -11.21 48.41 -5.58
C VAL A 147 -11.35 49.54 -6.61
N VAL A 148 -12.12 49.31 -7.69
CA VAL A 148 -12.34 50.30 -8.75
C VAL A 148 -13.27 51.43 -8.27
N VAL A 149 -14.30 51.11 -7.48
CA VAL A 149 -15.24 52.12 -6.96
C VAL A 149 -14.55 53.05 -5.95
N VAL A 150 -13.69 52.53 -5.07
CA VAL A 150 -12.95 53.35 -4.09
C VAL A 150 -12.02 54.35 -4.78
N ALA A 151 -11.35 53.97 -5.87
CA ALA A 151 -10.46 54.86 -6.63
C ALA A 151 -11.23 55.98 -7.37
N MET A 152 -12.45 55.71 -7.84
CA MET A 152 -13.26 56.72 -8.54
C MET A 152 -13.84 57.77 -7.56
N VAL A 153 -14.20 57.35 -6.33
CA VAL A 153 -14.68 58.28 -5.29
C VAL A 153 -13.57 59.20 -4.80
N SER A 154 -12.33 58.71 -4.65
CA SER A 154 -11.20 59.56 -4.26
C SER A 154 -10.80 60.53 -5.38
N ALA A 155 -10.85 60.12 -6.64
CA ALA A 155 -10.57 60.99 -7.77
C ALA A 155 -11.61 62.11 -7.94
N LEU A 156 -12.91 61.80 -7.85
CA LEU A 156 -13.97 62.80 -7.93
C LEU A 156 -14.04 63.67 -6.67
N GLY A 157 -13.85 63.10 -5.48
CA GLY A 157 -13.82 63.84 -4.22
C GLY A 157 -12.64 64.82 -4.16
N GLY A 158 -11.44 64.38 -4.56
CA GLY A 158 -10.27 65.25 -4.72
C GLY A 158 -10.49 66.32 -5.78
N TYR A 159 -11.09 65.96 -6.92
CA TYR A 159 -11.40 66.92 -7.99
C TYR A 159 -12.41 67.99 -7.56
N ILE A 160 -13.46 67.62 -6.83
CA ILE A 160 -14.48 68.56 -6.32
C ILE A 160 -13.91 69.44 -5.21
N MET A 161 -13.08 68.90 -4.31
CA MET A 161 -12.42 69.69 -3.25
C MET A 161 -11.41 70.70 -3.82
N CYS A 162 -10.61 70.28 -4.80
CA CYS A 162 -9.68 71.16 -5.50
C CYS A 162 -10.39 72.30 -6.24
N LYS A 163 -11.61 72.08 -6.75
CA LYS A 163 -12.37 73.16 -7.39
C LYS A 163 -13.01 74.12 -6.39
N TYR A 164 -13.47 73.64 -5.23
CA TYR A 164 -14.04 74.51 -4.19
C TYR A 164 -12.99 75.39 -3.50
N ARG A 165 -11.78 74.89 -3.23
CA ARG A 165 -10.72 75.72 -2.64
C ARG A 165 -10.05 76.71 -3.59
N TYR A 166 -10.31 76.61 -4.90
CA TYR A 166 -9.87 77.60 -5.88
C TYR A 166 -10.83 78.80 -5.95
N SER A 167 -12.08 78.66 -5.48
CA SER A 167 -13.09 79.73 -5.55
C SER A 167 -13.20 80.62 -4.29
N ASP A 168 -12.43 80.35 -3.23
CA ASP A 168 -12.48 81.08 -1.94
C ASP A 168 -11.24 81.97 -1.68
N VAL A 169 -10.36 82.15 -2.68
CA VAL A 169 -9.17 83.04 -2.61
C VAL A 169 -9.15 84.03 -3.78
N GLY A 170 -10.33 84.43 -4.24
CA GLY A 170 -10.49 85.27 -5.41
C GLY A 170 -11.76 86.11 -5.36
N ASN A 171 -11.97 86.81 -4.25
CA ASN A 171 -12.76 88.06 -4.23
C ASN A 171 -12.25 88.97 -3.11
#